data_AF-X1TW36-F1
#
_entry.id   AF-X1TW36-F1
#
_cell.length_a   1.000
_cell.length_b   1.000
_cell.length_c   1.000
_cell.angle_alpha   90.00
_cell.angle_beta   90.00
_cell.angle_gamma   90.00
#
_symmetry.space_group_name_H-M   'P 1'
#
loop_
_entity.id
_entity.type
_entity.pdbx_description
1 polymer ?
#
loop_
_entity_poly.entity_id
_entity_poly.type
_entity_poly.pdbx_seq_one_letter_code
_entity_poly.pdbx_strand_id
1 'polypeptide(L)'
;MRFHDTDVEFSETDYGDVEKIHEDLDKEGKGYFIIGWFHSHPGLTLFFSYIDLINQLGFQGKFDDAIGLVFDHTLLGKKREEKIDNNILTKYDTGFEIYRLTDVTIDSNSVEFETNYHKIDYIV
;
A
#
# COMPACT_ATOMS: atom_id res chain seq x y z
N MET A 1 11.73 13.29 12.95
CA MET A 1 11.96 13.85 11.60
C MET A 1 10.65 13.62 10.85
N ARG A 2 9.85 14.66 10.58
CA ARG A 2 8.59 14.51 9.83
C ARG A 2 8.95 14.52 8.34
N PHE A 3 8.72 13.41 7.66
CA PHE A 3 8.89 13.30 6.21
C PHE A 3 7.66 13.93 5.55
N HIS A 4 7.72 15.22 5.23
CA HIS A 4 6.60 15.94 4.60
C HIS A 4 6.47 15.69 3.08
N ASP A 5 7.45 15.05 2.44
CA ASP A 5 7.50 14.88 0.97
C ASP A 5 6.90 13.55 0.46
N THR A 6 6.47 12.64 1.34
CA THR A 6 5.82 11.36 0.96
C THR A 6 4.31 11.38 1.04
N ASP A 7 3.75 12.41 1.66
CA ASP A 7 2.42 12.37 2.24
C ASP A 7 1.42 13.04 1.29
N VAL A 8 0.76 12.24 0.45
CA VAL A 8 -0.41 12.66 -0.32
C VAL A 8 -1.64 12.07 0.34
N GLU A 9 -2.40 12.89 1.05
CA GLU A 9 -3.69 12.51 1.61
C GLU A 9 -4.75 12.47 0.50
N PHE A 10 -5.51 11.37 0.41
CA PHE A 10 -6.63 11.26 -0.53
C PHE A 10 -7.67 12.31 -0.21
N SER A 11 -7.91 13.21 -1.17
CA SER A 11 -8.90 14.27 -1.06
C SER A 11 -10.27 13.83 -1.55
N GLU A 12 -11.31 14.61 -1.25
CA GLU A 12 -12.66 14.40 -1.81
C GLU A 12 -12.69 14.33 -3.34
N THR A 13 -11.74 14.99 -4.02
CA THR A 13 -11.66 14.97 -5.48
C THR A 13 -11.21 13.59 -5.99
N ASP A 14 -10.28 12.96 -5.27
CA ASP A 14 -9.75 11.63 -5.62
C ASP A 14 -10.83 10.55 -5.45
N TYR A 15 -11.69 10.67 -4.43
CA TYR A 15 -12.88 9.83 -4.30
C TYR A 15 -13.83 10.00 -5.49
N GLY A 16 -14.02 11.22 -5.99
CA GLY A 16 -14.83 11.47 -7.17
C GLY A 16 -14.26 10.82 -8.44
N ASP A 17 -12.95 10.72 -8.57
CA ASP A 17 -12.31 10.05 -9.70
C ASP A 17 -12.37 8.51 -9.58
N VAL A 18 -12.25 7.98 -8.36
CA VAL A 18 -12.48 6.55 -8.07
C VAL A 18 -13.90 6.14 -8.49
N GLU A 19 -14.93 6.91 -8.13
CA GLU A 19 -16.32 6.61 -8.51
C GLU A 19 -16.50 6.63 -10.04
N LYS A 20 -15.91 7.59 -10.75
CA LYS A 20 -15.96 7.62 -12.23
C LYS A 20 -15.32 6.37 -12.84
N ILE A 21 -14.18 5.92 -12.31
CA ILE A 21 -13.52 4.70 -12.76
C ILE A 21 -14.45 3.49 -12.52
N HIS A 22 -15.08 3.40 -11.36
CA HIS A 22 -16.05 2.34 -11.07
C HIS A 22 -17.22 2.33 -12.07
N GLU A 23 -17.83 3.49 -12.35
CA GLU A 23 -18.91 3.59 -13.33
C GLU A 23 -18.48 3.12 -14.73
N ASP A 24 -17.25 3.42 -15.14
CA ASP A 24 -16.72 3.00 -16.43
C ASP A 24 -16.43 1.49 -16.47
N LEU A 25 -15.87 0.92 -15.40
CA LEU A 25 -15.66 -0.52 -15.27
C LEU A 25 -16.99 -1.31 -15.24
N ASP A 26 -18.02 -0.77 -14.60
CA ASP A 26 -19.37 -1.36 -14.57
C ASP A 26 -19.99 -1.39 -15.97
N LYS A 27 -19.83 -0.32 -16.76
CA LYS A 27 -20.29 -0.26 -18.16
C LYS A 27 -19.61 -1.31 -19.04
N GLU A 28 -18.38 -1.69 -18.73
CA GLU A 28 -17.71 -2.77 -19.47
C GLU A 28 -18.33 -4.15 -19.23
N GLY A 29 -19.06 -4.35 -18.12
CA GLY A 29 -19.77 -5.59 -17.82
C GLY A 29 -18.85 -6.80 -17.57
N LYS A 30 -17.57 -6.54 -17.25
CA LYS A 30 -16.55 -7.58 -17.04
C LYS A 30 -16.33 -7.96 -15.57
N GLY A 31 -17.01 -7.28 -14.65
CA GLY A 31 -16.86 -7.50 -13.21
C GLY A 31 -15.50 -7.02 -12.66
N TYR A 32 -14.88 -6.04 -13.30
CA TYR A 32 -13.69 -5.38 -12.78
C TYR A 32 -14.08 -4.32 -11.76
N PHE A 33 -13.26 -4.17 -10.73
CA PHE A 33 -13.43 -3.16 -9.69
C PHE A 33 -12.07 -2.80 -9.09
N ILE A 34 -11.99 -1.66 -8.43
CA ILE A 34 -10.77 -1.21 -7.77
C ILE A 34 -10.57 -2.05 -6.50
N ILE A 35 -9.39 -2.66 -6.36
CA ILE A 35 -9.00 -3.49 -5.21
C ILE A 35 -8.00 -2.80 -4.28
N GLY A 36 -7.67 -1.53 -4.53
CA GLY A 36 -6.62 -0.85 -3.79
C GLY A 36 -6.02 0.33 -4.51
N TRP A 37 -4.87 0.77 -4.03
CA TRP A 37 -4.15 1.94 -4.49
C TRP A 37 -2.63 1.71 -4.40
N PHE A 38 -1.85 2.57 -5.02
CA PHE A 38 -0.41 2.57 -4.86
C PHE A 38 0.16 3.98 -4.92
N HIS A 39 1.31 4.16 -4.29
CA HIS A 39 2.13 5.37 -4.42
C HIS A 39 3.61 5.02 -4.37
N SER A 40 4.46 6.02 -4.62
CA SER A 40 5.90 5.82 -4.69
C SER A 40 6.65 6.47 -3.52
N HIS A 41 7.68 5.79 -3.02
CA HIS A 41 8.67 6.29 -2.06
C HIS A 41 10.08 6.33 -2.68
N PRO A 42 10.41 7.25 -3.61
CA PRO A 42 11.74 7.30 -4.22
C PRO A 42 12.90 7.43 -3.21
N GLY A 43 13.64 6.34 -2.98
CA GLY A 43 14.81 6.33 -2.11
C GLY A 43 14.51 6.42 -0.62
N LEU A 44 13.25 6.23 -0.21
CA LEU A 44 12.80 6.33 1.17
C LEU A 44 12.48 4.97 1.79
N THR A 45 12.71 3.88 1.07
CA THR A 45 12.37 2.51 1.47
C THR A 45 10.85 2.27 1.55
N LEU A 46 10.46 1.06 1.93
CA LEU A 46 9.08 0.57 1.83
C LEU A 46 8.47 0.50 3.24
N PHE A 47 7.50 1.36 3.48
CA PHE A 47 6.73 1.44 4.73
C PHE A 47 5.45 2.25 4.49
N PHE A 48 4.43 2.07 5.33
CA PHE A 48 3.29 2.96 5.41
C PHE A 48 3.59 4.15 6.32
N SER A 49 3.45 5.36 5.79
CA SER A 49 3.41 6.59 6.58
C SER A 49 2.10 6.69 7.36
N TYR A 50 2.00 7.65 8.28
CA TYR A 50 0.72 7.91 8.97
C TYR A 50 -0.40 8.27 7.99
N ILE A 51 -0.08 9.03 6.94
CA ILE A 51 -1.05 9.40 5.91
C ILE A 51 -1.47 8.19 5.08
N ASP A 52 -0.55 7.27 4.81
CA ASP A 52 -0.88 6.01 4.14
C ASP A 52 -1.88 5.17 4.94
N LEU A 53 -1.77 5.17 6.28
CA LEU A 53 -2.72 4.49 7.16
C LEU A 53 -4.12 5.11 7.09
N ILE A 54 -4.21 6.44 7.04
CA ILE A 54 -5.48 7.16 6.88
C ILE A 54 -6.12 6.85 5.52
N ASN A 55 -5.33 6.91 4.44
CA ASN A 55 -5.79 6.56 3.10
C ASN A 55 -6.27 5.10 3.06
N GLN A 56 -5.46 4.17 3.57
CA GLN A 56 -5.81 2.76 3.63
C GLN A 56 -7.07 2.52 4.47
N LEU A 57 -7.30 3.25 5.56
CA LEU A 57 -8.54 3.17 6.33
C LEU A 57 -9.76 3.54 5.48
N GLY A 58 -9.65 4.58 4.65
CA GLY A 58 -10.70 4.99 3.72
C GLY A 58 -11.02 3.92 2.66
N PHE A 59 -10.00 3.23 2.13
CA PHE A 59 -10.18 2.13 1.17
C PHE A 59 -10.68 0.85 1.84
N GLN A 60 -10.00 0.39 2.89
CA GLN A 60 -10.27 -0.88 3.56
C GLN A 60 -11.57 -0.85 4.37
N GLY A 61 -12.00 0.33 4.84
CA GLY A 61 -13.31 0.50 5.47
C GLY A 61 -14.49 0.35 4.51
N LYS A 62 -14.27 0.48 3.19
CA LYS A 62 -15.29 0.23 2.15
C LYS A 62 -15.20 -1.19 1.59
N PHE A 63 -13.99 -1.73 1.50
CA PHE A 63 -13.71 -3.06 0.98
C PHE A 63 -12.62 -3.73 1.82
N ASP A 64 -13.00 -4.72 2.63
CA ASP A 64 -12.11 -5.34 3.62
C ASP A 64 -10.79 -5.87 3.04
N ASP A 65 -10.79 -6.31 1.77
CA ASP A 65 -9.62 -6.85 1.06
C ASP A 65 -8.86 -5.80 0.24
N ALA A 66 -9.16 -4.50 0.42
CA ALA A 66 -8.41 -3.44 -0.23
C ALA A 66 -6.95 -3.48 0.19
N ILE A 67 -6.04 -3.26 -0.76
CA ILE A 67 -4.59 -3.23 -0.52
C ILE A 67 -3.98 -1.86 -0.82
N GLY A 68 -2.93 -1.51 -0.11
CA GLY A 68 -2.05 -0.40 -0.49
C GLY A 68 -0.67 -0.91 -0.85
N LEU A 69 -0.14 -0.45 -1.98
CA LEU A 69 1.18 -0.82 -2.46
C LEU A 69 2.12 0.37 -2.40
N VAL A 70 3.27 0.19 -1.73
CA VAL A 70 4.34 1.19 -1.70
C VAL A 70 5.41 0.76 -2.68
N PHE A 71 5.78 1.65 -3.60
CA PHE A 71 6.79 1.37 -4.62
C PHE A 71 8.01 2.30 -4.50
N ASP A 72 9.19 1.74 -4.27
CA ASP A 72 10.47 2.44 -4.35
C ASP A 72 11.26 1.90 -5.54
N HIS A 73 11.17 2.61 -6.68
CA HIS A 73 11.88 2.25 -7.90
C HIS A 73 13.41 2.20 -7.73
N THR A 74 13.97 2.85 -6.70
CA THR A 74 15.41 2.80 -6.43
C THR A 74 15.84 1.46 -5.86
N LEU A 75 14.90 0.64 -5.39
CA LEU A 75 15.15 -0.72 -4.90
C LEU A 75 15.03 -1.77 -6.00
N LEU A 76 14.39 -1.45 -7.13
CA LEU A 76 14.13 -2.39 -8.20
C LEU A 76 15.44 -3.03 -8.72
N GLY A 77 15.49 -4.36 -8.69
CA GLY A 77 16.65 -5.13 -9.16
C GLY A 77 17.87 -5.04 -8.24
N LYS A 78 17.75 -4.48 -7.03
CA LYS A 78 18.84 -4.53 -6.05
C LYS A 78 19.04 -5.98 -5.61
N LYS A 79 20.30 -6.42 -5.63
CA LYS A 79 20.68 -7.75 -5.18
C LYS A 79 20.59 -7.81 -3.65
N ARG A 80 19.82 -8.77 -3.14
CA ARG A 80 19.75 -9.12 -1.71
C ARG A 80 20.19 -10.56 -1.50
N GLU A 81 21.04 -10.79 -0.51
CA GLU A 81 21.43 -12.13 -0.09
C GLU A 81 20.67 -12.51 1.17
N GLU A 82 20.00 -13.64 1.14
CA GLU A 82 19.25 -14.18 2.28
C GLU A 82 19.88 -15.50 2.70
N LYS A 83 20.27 -15.60 3.97
CA LYS A 83 20.83 -16.81 4.54
C LYS A 83 19.69 -17.66 5.09
N ILE A 84 19.56 -18.87 4.54
CA ILE A 84 18.60 -19.88 5.01
C ILE A 84 19.43 -21.10 5.38
N ASP A 85 19.54 -21.35 6.69
CA ASP A 85 20.45 -22.33 7.28
C ASP A 85 21.90 -22.13 6.79
N ASN A 86 22.42 -23.11 6.02
CA ASN A 86 23.76 -23.08 5.44
C ASN A 86 23.79 -22.61 3.98
N ASN A 87 22.65 -22.21 3.41
CA ASN A 87 22.55 -21.77 2.02
C ASN A 87 22.44 -20.24 1.92
N ILE A 88 23.06 -19.68 0.88
CA ILE A 88 22.90 -18.27 0.51
C ILE A 88 22.02 -18.23 -0.73
N LEU A 89 20.82 -17.66 -0.60
CA LEU A 89 19.93 -17.40 -1.72
C LEU A 89 20.12 -15.96 -2.18
N THR A 90 20.39 -15.77 -3.47
CA THR A 90 20.39 -14.45 -4.09
C THR A 90 18.99 -14.13 -4.60
N LYS A 91 18.41 -13.04 -4.12
CA LYS A 91 17.15 -12.47 -4.62
C LYS A 91 17.42 -11.10 -5.22
N TYR A 92 16.48 -10.67 -6.06
CA TYR A 92 16.45 -9.30 -6.58
C TYR A 92 15.18 -8.65 -6.07
N ASP A 93 15.32 -7.49 -5.44
CA ASP A 93 14.20 -6.75 -4.90
C ASP A 93 13.25 -6.32 -6.03
N THR A 94 11.96 -6.54 -5.83
CA THR A 94 10.88 -6.11 -6.73
C THR A 94 10.62 -4.61 -6.64
N GLY A 95 11.14 -3.97 -5.60
CA GLY A 95 10.98 -2.56 -5.33
C GLY A 95 9.62 -2.19 -4.74
N PHE A 96 8.76 -3.14 -4.37
CA PHE A 96 7.49 -2.83 -3.71
C PHE A 96 7.16 -3.80 -2.57
N GLU A 97 6.32 -3.30 -1.67
CA GLU A 97 5.64 -4.08 -0.64
C GLU A 97 4.16 -3.74 -0.66
N ILE A 98 3.34 -4.73 -0.28
CA ILE A 98 1.88 -4.62 -0.20
C ILE A 98 1.50 -4.68 1.27
N TYR A 99 0.56 -3.84 1.65
CA TYR A 99 0.14 -3.66 3.03
C TYR A 99 -1.39 -3.61 3.16
N ARG A 100 -1.85 -3.99 4.36
CA ARG A 100 -3.24 -3.84 4.82
C ARG A 100 -3.25 -3.34 6.27
N LEU A 101 -4.35 -2.71 6.67
CA LEU A 101 -4.60 -2.47 8.08
C LEU A 101 -4.93 -3.79 8.77
N THR A 102 -4.45 -3.93 10.01
CA THR A 102 -4.75 -5.11 10.83
C THR A 102 -6.18 -5.05 11.38
N ASP A 103 -6.62 -3.86 11.80
CA ASP A 103 -7.96 -3.62 12.32
C ASP A 103 -8.50 -2.25 11.89
N VAL A 104 -9.51 -2.24 11.03
CA VAL A 104 -10.13 -1.00 10.52
C VAL A 104 -10.99 -0.27 11.57
N THR A 105 -11.19 -0.86 12.75
CA THR A 105 -12.01 -0.27 13.82
C THR A 105 -11.21 0.53 14.84
N ILE A 106 -9.87 0.47 14.76
CA ILE A 106 -8.99 1.25 15.64
C ILE A 106 -9.18 2.75 15.38
N ASP A 107 -9.30 3.53 16.47
CA ASP A 107 -9.37 4.99 16.41
C ASP A 107 -8.07 5.55 15.81
N SER A 108 -8.20 6.35 14.74
CA SER A 108 -7.07 6.97 14.05
C SER A 108 -6.29 7.97 14.91
N ASN A 109 -6.84 8.38 16.05
CA ASN A 109 -6.18 9.24 17.04
C ASN A 109 -5.46 8.44 18.15
N SER A 110 -5.58 7.13 18.14
CA SER A 110 -4.92 6.25 19.11
C SER A 110 -3.44 6.05 18.78
N VAL A 111 -2.63 5.72 19.79
CA VAL A 111 -1.18 5.48 19.61
C VAL A 111 -0.95 4.18 18.84
N GLU A 112 -1.87 3.23 18.99
CA GLU A 112 -1.86 1.93 18.35
C GLU A 112 -2.02 2.03 16.83
N PHE A 113 -2.66 3.10 16.34
CA PHE A 113 -2.93 3.30 14.91
C PHE A 113 -1.66 3.34 14.07
N GLU A 114 -0.58 3.97 14.53
CA GLU A 114 0.70 4.06 13.80
C GLU A 114 1.33 2.70 13.48
N THR A 115 0.93 1.65 14.20
CA THR A 115 1.43 0.28 14.02
C THR A 115 0.37 -0.69 13.53
N ASN A 116 -0.83 -0.18 13.19
CA ASN A 116 -2.00 -0.97 12.81
C ASN A 116 -1.95 -1.45 11.34
N TYR A 117 -0.82 -2.00 10.91
CA TYR A 117 -0.68 -2.51 9.56
C TYR A 117 0.30 -3.68 9.50
N HIS A 118 0.17 -4.49 8.47
CA HIS A 118 1.05 -5.61 8.23
C HIS A 118 1.30 -5.79 6.73
N LYS A 119 2.42 -6.44 6.41
CA LYS A 119 2.78 -6.81 5.05
C LYS A 119 1.93 -7.98 4.59
N ILE A 120 1.58 -7.97 3.30
CA ILE A 120 0.91 -9.06 2.61
C ILE A 120 1.90 -9.75 1.70
N ASP A 121 1.96 -11.08 1.82
CA ASP A 121 2.78 -11.91 0.95
C ASP A 121 2.21 -11.96 -0.48
N TYR A 122 3.11 -12.03 -1.46
CA TYR A 122 2.77 -12.13 -2.87
C TYR A 122 3.75 -13.05 -3.61
N ILE A 123 3.37 -13.48 -4.80
CA ILE A 123 4.15 -14.35 -5.68
C ILE A 123 4.50 -13.56 -6.95
N VAL A 124 5.76 -13.66 -7.39
CA VAL A 124 6.28 -13.09 -8.65
C VAL A 124 6.76 -14.20 -9.56
#